data_AF-A0A2A2G2Z1-F1
#
_entry.id   AF-A0A2A2G2Z1-F1
#
_cell.length_a   1.000
_cell.length_b   1.000
_cell.length_c   1.000
_cell.angle_alpha   90.00
_cell.angle_beta   90.00
_cell.angle_gamma   90.00
#
_symmetry.space_group_name_H-M   'P 1'
#
loop_
_entity.id
_entity.type
_entity.pdbx_description
1 polymer ?
#
loop_
_entity_poly.entity_id
_entity_poly.type
_entity_poly.pdbx_seq_one_letter_code
_entity_poly.pdbx_strand_id
1 'polypeptide(L)'
;MCGIVGYVGPSSQRSDVPGSGHDALDVLVEGLRRLEYRGYDSAGVAVVADGTVGFRKKAGKLLNLEQELRDSPLPRSTTGIGHTRWATHGGPSDVNAHPHVVDGGRLAVIHNGIIENFAELKRELIEKGHEFRSETDTEVAAVLLADTYNDLGDQDLTAAMQVACRRLEGAFTLLAVHVDHPGRVVAARRNSPLVLGLGEGENFLGSDVSGFIDYTRSAVELGQDQVVSITADDYEITDFHGNHADGKPFQVLWDAAAAEKGGFPSFMEKEINEQPAAVEQTLMGRTDPDGNLVLDELRIDEAVLRAVDKIVVVACGTAAYAGQVARYAIEHWCRIPTEVELAHEFRYRDPIVNERTLVVALSQSGETMDTLMAVRHAQEQGAKVVAICNTNGSTIPREADAALYTHAGPEIAVASTKAFLAQITAAYLLGLYLAQLRGNKYKDEIGEILAELEAMPAKIQQVIDAQAAVKDLAQSMKDASSVLFLGRHVGFPVALEGALKLKEIAYIHAEGFAAGELKHGPIALIEEGQPVFVIVPSPRGRDSLHAKVVSNIQEIRARGAVTIVIAEEGDEAVADYANHIFRVPQSPVLLQPLLTTVPLQIFACELATAKGYDVDQPRNLAKSVTVE
;
A
#
# COMPACT_ATOMS: atom_id res chain seq x y z
N MET A 1 -8.73 1.74 -0.82
CA MET A 1 -9.27 0.51 -1.48
C MET A 1 -10.24 -0.15 -0.51
N CYS A 2 -11.33 -0.78 -0.92
CA CYS A 2 -12.21 -1.46 0.04
C CYS A 2 -11.67 -2.84 0.51
N GLY A 3 -12.20 -3.39 1.61
CA GLY A 3 -11.95 -4.75 2.07
C GLY A 3 -13.06 -5.71 1.64
N ILE A 4 -12.72 -6.90 1.16
CA ILE A 4 -13.66 -7.98 0.84
C ILE A 4 -13.24 -9.24 1.57
N VAL A 5 -14.22 -9.95 2.14
CA VAL A 5 -14.06 -11.30 2.68
C VAL A 5 -15.18 -12.18 2.16
N GLY A 6 -14.87 -13.41 1.76
CA GLY A 6 -15.82 -14.48 1.47
C GLY A 6 -15.38 -15.76 2.16
N TYR A 7 -16.33 -16.58 2.58
CA TYR A 7 -16.03 -17.81 3.29
C TYR A 7 -17.07 -18.88 3.00
N VAL A 8 -16.59 -20.11 2.79
CA VAL A 8 -17.39 -21.33 2.81
C VAL A 8 -16.72 -22.35 3.72
N GLY A 9 -17.38 -22.68 4.82
CA GLY A 9 -16.96 -23.67 5.81
C GLY A 9 -17.67 -25.02 5.68
N PRO A 10 -17.28 -26.02 6.48
CA PRO A 10 -17.74 -27.38 6.33
C PRO A 10 -19.23 -27.54 6.70
N SER A 11 -19.96 -28.27 5.85
CA SER A 11 -21.40 -28.50 5.99
C SER A 11 -21.82 -29.18 7.30
N SER A 12 -20.91 -29.92 7.95
CA SER A 12 -21.10 -30.61 9.23
C SER A 12 -21.28 -29.67 10.43
N GLN A 13 -20.97 -28.38 10.28
CA GLN A 13 -21.16 -27.37 11.34
C GLN A 13 -22.60 -26.85 11.46
N ARG A 14 -23.55 -27.33 10.64
CA ARG A 14 -24.99 -27.02 10.76
C ARG A 14 -25.67 -27.62 12.00
N SER A 15 -24.98 -28.41 12.82
CA SER A 15 -25.55 -29.04 14.02
C SER A 15 -25.28 -28.24 15.29
N ASP A 16 -26.26 -28.18 16.20
CA ASP A 16 -26.24 -27.55 17.55
C ASP A 16 -25.19 -28.11 18.53
N VAL A 17 -24.10 -28.71 18.05
CA VAL A 17 -23.02 -29.26 18.87
C VAL A 17 -22.00 -28.16 19.16
N PRO A 18 -21.82 -27.74 20.43
CA PRO A 18 -20.78 -26.78 20.77
C PRO A 18 -19.39 -27.43 20.66
N GLY A 19 -18.50 -26.88 19.84
CA GLY A 19 -17.05 -27.06 20.04
C GLY A 19 -16.14 -27.57 18.91
N SER A 20 -16.45 -27.49 17.62
CA SER A 20 -15.45 -27.87 16.59
C SER A 20 -15.48 -27.08 15.27
N GLY A 21 -15.59 -25.75 15.33
CA GLY A 21 -15.30 -24.86 14.20
C GLY A 21 -15.85 -23.44 14.36
N HIS A 22 -15.31 -22.50 13.57
CA HIS A 22 -15.71 -21.08 13.57
C HIS A 22 -16.90 -20.85 12.62
N ASP A 23 -17.88 -20.05 13.04
CA ASP A 23 -19.05 -19.70 12.21
C ASP A 23 -18.64 -18.76 11.07
N ALA A 24 -19.38 -18.75 9.96
CA ALA A 24 -19.09 -17.83 8.86
C ALA A 24 -19.07 -16.38 9.33
N LEU A 25 -19.95 -16.00 10.25
CA LEU A 25 -19.96 -14.65 10.81
C LEU A 25 -18.65 -14.30 11.52
N ASP A 26 -18.08 -15.23 12.29
CA ASP A 26 -16.83 -15.01 13.04
C ASP A 26 -15.67 -14.78 12.06
N VAL A 27 -15.57 -15.63 11.03
CA VAL A 27 -14.55 -15.52 9.98
C VAL A 27 -14.65 -14.19 9.25
N LEU A 28 -15.86 -13.81 8.85
CA LEU A 28 -16.09 -12.56 8.13
C LEU A 28 -15.74 -11.35 8.99
N VAL A 29 -16.18 -11.29 10.24
CA VAL A 29 -15.90 -10.13 11.12
C VAL A 29 -14.40 -10.03 11.41
N GLU A 30 -13.70 -11.14 11.67
CA GLU A 30 -12.25 -11.14 11.87
C GLU A 30 -11.51 -10.67 10.61
N GLY A 31 -11.87 -11.22 9.43
CA GLY A 31 -11.30 -10.80 8.16
C GLY A 31 -11.53 -9.31 7.88
N LEU A 32 -12.72 -8.79 8.18
CA LEU A 32 -13.00 -7.36 8.06
C LEU A 32 -12.20 -6.51 9.03
N ARG A 33 -11.93 -6.99 10.24
CA ARG A 33 -11.05 -6.31 11.20
C ARG A 33 -9.64 -6.18 10.65
N ARG A 34 -9.13 -7.25 10.04
CA ARG A 34 -7.81 -7.25 9.37
C ARG A 34 -7.77 -6.39 8.12
N LEU A 35 -8.90 -6.12 7.47
CA LEU A 35 -9.00 -5.32 6.25
C LEU A 35 -9.51 -3.88 6.48
N GLU A 36 -9.80 -3.49 7.73
CA GLU A 36 -10.36 -2.17 8.04
C GLU A 36 -9.40 -1.02 7.63
N TYR A 37 -8.09 -1.26 7.63
CA TYR A 37 -7.09 -0.29 7.16
C TYR A 37 -7.25 0.10 5.68
N ARG A 38 -7.97 -0.71 4.90
CA ARG A 38 -8.23 -0.45 3.47
C ARG A 38 -9.36 0.59 3.33
N GLY A 39 -10.42 0.47 4.14
CA GLY A 39 -11.55 1.41 4.16
C GLY A 39 -12.41 1.27 5.42
N TYR A 40 -12.95 2.40 5.89
CA TYR A 40 -13.63 2.52 7.19
C TYR A 40 -14.81 3.50 7.17
N ASP A 41 -15.36 3.79 5.99
CA ASP A 41 -16.55 4.65 5.85
C ASP A 41 -17.85 3.90 6.19
N SER A 42 -17.87 2.59 6.01
CA SER A 42 -18.95 1.69 6.40
C SER A 42 -18.49 0.23 6.34
N ALA A 43 -19.18 -0.67 7.02
CA ALA A 43 -18.94 -2.10 6.94
C ALA A 43 -20.25 -2.90 6.95
N GLY A 44 -20.23 -4.12 6.42
CA GLY A 44 -21.37 -5.03 6.50
C GLY A 44 -21.04 -6.46 6.13
N VAL A 45 -21.95 -7.37 6.50
CA VAL A 45 -21.87 -8.81 6.26
C VAL A 45 -23.21 -9.37 5.80
N ALA A 46 -23.17 -10.41 4.99
CA ALA A 46 -24.30 -11.26 4.64
C ALA A 46 -23.94 -12.73 4.82
N VAL A 47 -24.88 -13.51 5.35
CA VAL A 47 -24.78 -14.96 5.53
C VAL A 47 -26.01 -15.64 4.92
N VAL A 48 -25.83 -16.86 4.43
CA VAL A 48 -26.94 -17.67 3.91
C VAL A 48 -27.34 -18.70 4.96
N ALA A 49 -28.55 -18.58 5.49
CA ALA A 49 -29.08 -19.48 6.50
C ALA A 49 -30.60 -19.61 6.39
N ASP A 50 -31.12 -20.80 6.71
CA ASP A 50 -32.56 -21.07 6.78
C ASP A 50 -33.36 -20.66 5.52
N GLY A 51 -32.75 -20.80 4.34
CA GLY A 51 -33.37 -20.43 3.06
C GLY A 51 -33.50 -18.92 2.83
N THR A 52 -32.75 -18.10 3.59
CA THR A 52 -32.77 -16.64 3.50
C THR A 52 -31.35 -16.07 3.51
N VAL A 53 -31.20 -14.83 3.02
CA VAL A 53 -29.97 -14.04 3.24
C VAL A 53 -30.16 -13.15 4.46
N GLY A 54 -29.45 -13.45 5.54
CA GLY A 54 -29.35 -12.57 6.70
C GLY A 54 -28.21 -11.57 6.50
N PHE A 55 -28.43 -10.28 6.72
CA PHE A 55 -27.37 -9.27 6.58
C PHE A 55 -27.43 -8.18 7.66
N ARG A 56 -26.28 -7.59 7.97
CA ARG A 56 -26.16 -6.34 8.75
C ARG A 56 -25.15 -5.43 8.08
N LYS A 57 -25.40 -4.13 8.11
CA LYS A 57 -24.49 -3.12 7.57
C LYS A 57 -24.66 -1.80 8.29
N LYS A 58 -23.55 -1.08 8.47
CA LYS A 58 -23.53 0.18 9.19
C LYS A 58 -22.48 1.15 8.67
N ALA A 59 -22.83 2.44 8.63
CA ALA A 59 -21.90 3.52 8.37
C ALA A 59 -20.90 3.70 9.54
N GLY A 60 -19.68 4.13 9.20
CA GLY A 60 -18.55 4.30 10.12
C GLY A 60 -17.66 3.05 10.23
N LYS A 61 -16.79 3.09 11.24
CA LYS A 61 -15.82 2.03 11.55
C LYS A 61 -16.52 0.69 11.88
N LEU A 62 -15.77 -0.42 11.77
CA LEU A 62 -16.24 -1.79 11.99
C LEU A 62 -16.92 -1.99 13.35
N LEU A 63 -16.49 -1.27 14.38
CA LEU A 63 -17.11 -1.29 15.72
C LEU A 63 -18.63 -1.00 15.68
N ASN A 64 -19.10 -0.18 14.73
CA ASN A 64 -20.52 0.10 14.57
C ASN A 64 -21.28 -1.13 14.04
N LEU A 65 -20.67 -1.89 13.12
CA LEU A 65 -21.22 -3.16 12.65
C LEU A 65 -21.21 -4.21 13.75
N GLU A 66 -20.14 -4.31 14.55
CA GLU A 66 -20.08 -5.23 15.68
C GLU A 66 -21.19 -4.94 16.71
N GLN A 67 -21.46 -3.66 16.97
CA GLN A 67 -22.57 -3.28 17.84
C GLN A 67 -23.92 -3.69 17.26
N GLU A 68 -24.16 -3.44 15.97
CA GLU A 68 -25.39 -3.87 15.28
C GLU A 68 -25.56 -5.40 15.31
N LEU A 69 -24.49 -6.17 15.15
CA LEU A 69 -24.51 -7.63 15.25
C LEU A 69 -24.80 -8.12 16.68
N ARG A 70 -24.39 -7.39 17.71
CA ARG A 70 -24.77 -7.69 19.11
C ARG A 70 -26.25 -7.42 19.36
N ASP A 71 -26.75 -6.30 18.86
CA ASP A 71 -28.13 -5.86 19.10
C ASP A 71 -29.14 -6.66 18.27
N SER A 72 -28.76 -7.03 17.05
CA SER A 72 -29.57 -7.78 16.10
C SER A 72 -28.76 -8.95 15.50
N PRO A 73 -28.57 -10.07 16.23
CA PRO A 73 -27.76 -11.18 15.77
C PRO A 73 -28.22 -11.79 14.43
N LEU A 74 -27.26 -12.33 13.67
CA LEU A 74 -27.52 -13.12 12.47
C LEU A 74 -27.59 -14.62 12.84
N PRO A 75 -28.36 -15.41 12.07
CA PRO A 75 -28.36 -16.86 12.22
C PRO A 75 -26.97 -17.44 11.93
N ARG A 76 -26.66 -18.58 12.55
CA ARG A 76 -25.43 -19.33 12.26
C ARG A 76 -25.40 -19.77 10.81
N SER A 77 -24.24 -19.72 10.20
CA SER A 77 -24.06 -20.08 8.80
C SER A 77 -22.65 -20.60 8.53
N THR A 78 -22.55 -21.38 7.46
CA THR A 78 -21.28 -21.86 6.90
C THR A 78 -20.88 -21.07 5.67
N THR A 79 -21.71 -20.16 5.17
CA THR A 79 -21.46 -19.43 3.92
C THR A 79 -21.81 -17.97 4.08
N GLY A 80 -20.88 -17.09 3.72
CA GLY A 80 -21.16 -15.66 3.74
C GLY A 80 -20.08 -14.81 3.11
N ILE A 81 -20.38 -13.51 3.05
CA ILE A 81 -19.55 -12.46 2.47
C ILE A 81 -19.57 -11.22 3.36
N GLY A 82 -18.46 -10.48 3.39
CA GLY A 82 -18.26 -9.30 4.22
C GLY A 82 -17.51 -8.21 3.48
N HIS A 83 -17.79 -6.96 3.80
CA HIS A 83 -17.21 -5.79 3.14
C HIS A 83 -16.88 -4.66 4.10
N THR A 84 -15.73 -4.00 3.88
CA THR A 84 -15.43 -2.66 4.41
C THR A 84 -15.26 -1.68 3.26
N ARG A 85 -15.88 -0.51 3.38
CA ARG A 85 -16.05 0.43 2.26
C ARG A 85 -15.22 1.70 2.43
N TRP A 86 -14.67 2.15 1.32
CA TRP A 86 -14.19 3.51 1.04
C TRP A 86 -15.09 4.10 -0.03
N ALA A 87 -15.80 5.20 0.26
CA ALA A 87 -16.86 5.70 -0.59
C ALA A 87 -16.32 6.38 -1.87
N THR A 88 -16.78 5.93 -3.04
CA THR A 88 -16.56 6.58 -4.35
C THR A 88 -17.86 7.19 -4.88
N HIS A 89 -18.90 6.37 -5.07
CA HIS A 89 -20.25 6.78 -5.47
C HIS A 89 -21.23 6.68 -4.30
N GLY A 90 -21.94 7.76 -3.98
CA GLY A 90 -22.86 7.79 -2.83
C GLY A 90 -22.12 7.90 -1.50
N GLY A 91 -22.54 8.88 -0.69
CA GLY A 91 -21.88 9.20 0.59
C GLY A 91 -21.95 8.05 1.61
N PRO A 92 -21.10 8.06 2.66
CA PRO A 92 -21.14 7.07 3.74
C PRO A 92 -22.52 7.05 4.42
N SER A 93 -23.28 5.97 4.20
CA SER A 93 -24.61 5.75 4.78
C SER A 93 -24.90 4.27 4.90
N ASP A 94 -25.81 3.88 5.78
CA ASP A 94 -26.22 2.48 5.93
C ASP A 94 -26.80 1.92 4.61
N VAL A 95 -27.50 2.77 3.84
CA VAL A 95 -28.12 2.39 2.56
C VAL A 95 -27.04 2.07 1.52
N ASN A 96 -26.00 2.91 1.43
CA ASN A 96 -24.90 2.78 0.48
C ASN A 96 -23.83 1.77 0.93
N ALA A 97 -23.85 1.34 2.19
CA ALA A 97 -22.97 0.30 2.69
C ALA A 97 -23.26 -1.03 1.98
N HIS A 98 -22.22 -1.84 1.79
CA HIS A 98 -22.35 -3.20 1.29
C HIS A 98 -22.64 -4.16 2.47
N PRO A 99 -23.29 -5.31 2.25
CA PRO A 99 -23.78 -5.85 0.99
C PRO A 99 -25.02 -5.15 0.42
N HIS A 100 -25.16 -5.24 -0.90
CA HIS A 100 -26.42 -4.96 -1.59
C HIS A 100 -27.22 -6.26 -1.70
N VAL A 101 -28.42 -6.24 -1.12
CA VAL A 101 -29.33 -7.39 -1.10
C VAL A 101 -30.49 -7.11 -2.04
N VAL A 102 -30.64 -7.97 -3.04
CA VAL A 102 -31.59 -7.82 -4.17
C VAL A 102 -32.39 -9.10 -4.36
N ASP A 103 -33.17 -9.19 -5.44
CA ASP A 103 -33.98 -10.36 -5.80
C ASP A 103 -34.93 -10.81 -4.68
N GLY A 104 -35.68 -9.86 -4.10
CA GLY A 104 -36.59 -10.16 -3.00
C GLY A 104 -35.90 -10.62 -1.70
N GLY A 105 -34.59 -10.38 -1.55
CA GLY A 105 -33.83 -10.82 -0.38
C GLY A 105 -33.06 -12.13 -0.56
N ARG A 106 -32.97 -12.64 -1.80
CA ARG A 106 -32.36 -13.94 -2.10
C ARG A 106 -30.91 -13.90 -2.55
N LEU A 107 -30.46 -12.75 -3.05
CA LEU A 107 -29.09 -12.52 -3.54
C LEU A 107 -28.42 -11.40 -2.75
N ALA A 108 -27.20 -11.62 -2.27
CA ALA A 108 -26.34 -10.56 -1.74
C ALA A 108 -25.06 -10.43 -2.55
N VAL A 109 -24.66 -9.18 -2.82
CA VAL A 109 -23.44 -8.84 -3.57
C VAL A 109 -22.62 -7.80 -2.81
N ILE A 110 -21.31 -7.99 -2.82
CA ILE A 110 -20.32 -6.99 -2.38
C ILE A 110 -19.34 -6.70 -3.53
N HIS A 111 -18.75 -5.50 -3.52
CA HIS A 111 -17.97 -5.00 -4.65
C HIS A 111 -16.79 -4.13 -4.20
N ASN A 112 -15.64 -4.32 -4.85
CA ASN A 112 -14.49 -3.44 -4.79
C ASN A 112 -14.15 -2.94 -6.18
N GLY A 113 -14.14 -1.62 -6.36
CA GLY A 113 -13.79 -1.00 -7.63
C GLY A 113 -14.85 0.00 -8.08
N ILE A 114 -14.95 0.23 -9.38
CA ILE A 114 -15.90 1.13 -10.03
C ILE A 114 -16.49 0.42 -11.25
N ILE A 115 -17.81 0.43 -11.36
CA ILE A 115 -18.53 0.07 -12.58
C ILE A 115 -18.78 1.35 -13.39
N GLU A 116 -18.03 1.54 -14.48
CA GLU A 116 -18.04 2.79 -15.24
C GLU A 116 -19.32 3.00 -16.03
N ASN A 117 -19.90 1.92 -16.56
CA ASN A 117 -21.13 1.96 -17.35
C ASN A 117 -22.42 1.79 -16.51
N PHE A 118 -22.36 2.02 -15.19
CA PHE A 118 -23.50 1.81 -14.28
C PHE A 118 -24.74 2.64 -14.66
N ALA A 119 -24.57 3.85 -15.20
CA ALA A 119 -25.68 4.74 -15.54
C ALA A 119 -26.48 4.23 -16.77
N GLU A 120 -25.83 3.53 -17.69
CA GLU A 120 -26.49 2.88 -18.82
C GLU A 120 -27.25 1.64 -18.36
N LEU A 121 -26.58 0.75 -17.63
CA LEU A 121 -27.17 -0.47 -17.09
C LEU A 121 -28.37 -0.18 -16.17
N LYS A 122 -28.28 0.86 -15.32
CA LYS A 122 -29.36 1.27 -14.44
C LYS A 122 -30.62 1.69 -15.22
N ARG A 123 -30.46 2.41 -16.33
CA ARG A 123 -31.60 2.81 -17.17
C ARG A 123 -32.30 1.59 -17.79
N GLU A 124 -31.53 0.66 -18.35
CA GLU A 124 -32.06 -0.58 -18.91
C GLU A 124 -32.82 -1.41 -17.86
N LEU A 125 -32.25 -1.58 -16.67
CA LEU A 125 -32.88 -2.37 -15.60
C LEU A 125 -34.16 -1.69 -15.07
N ILE A 126 -34.20 -0.36 -15.00
CA ILE A 126 -35.44 0.38 -14.68
C ILE A 126 -36.51 0.15 -15.75
N GLU A 127 -36.14 0.14 -17.04
CA GLU A 127 -37.07 -0.15 -18.13
C GLU A 127 -37.63 -1.59 -18.06
N LYS A 128 -36.85 -2.54 -17.53
CA LYS A 128 -37.30 -3.90 -17.20
C LYS A 128 -38.16 -3.99 -15.94
N GLY A 129 -38.31 -2.89 -15.18
CA GLY A 129 -39.16 -2.82 -13.98
C GLY A 129 -38.43 -3.02 -12.66
N HIS A 130 -37.09 -2.99 -12.64
CA HIS A 130 -36.31 -3.09 -11.40
C HIS A 130 -36.29 -1.76 -10.63
N GLU A 131 -36.28 -1.85 -9.30
CA GLU A 131 -36.18 -0.70 -8.39
C GLU A 131 -34.79 -0.63 -7.74
N PHE A 132 -34.33 0.59 -7.46
CA PHE A 132 -33.03 0.88 -6.84
C PHE A 132 -33.22 1.67 -5.55
N ARG A 133 -32.44 1.35 -4.51
CA ARG A 133 -32.51 1.98 -3.19
C ARG A 133 -31.29 2.83 -2.87
N SER A 134 -30.15 2.54 -3.49
CA SER A 134 -28.89 3.24 -3.26
C SER A 134 -28.49 4.12 -4.44
N GLU A 135 -27.45 4.92 -4.18
CA GLU A 135 -26.77 5.74 -5.18
C GLU A 135 -25.54 5.04 -5.77
N THR A 136 -25.27 3.80 -5.33
CA THR A 136 -24.04 3.07 -5.65
C THR A 136 -24.14 2.36 -6.99
N ASP A 137 -23.02 2.37 -7.71
CA ASP A 137 -22.77 1.54 -8.88
C ASP A 137 -22.86 0.03 -8.54
N THR A 138 -22.50 -0.35 -7.32
CA THR A 138 -22.62 -1.73 -6.83
C THR A 138 -24.05 -2.27 -6.86
N GLU A 139 -25.07 -1.47 -6.52
CA GLU A 139 -26.46 -1.95 -6.57
C GLU A 139 -26.88 -2.28 -8.01
N VAL A 140 -26.36 -1.53 -9.00
CA VAL A 140 -26.55 -1.82 -10.42
C VAL A 140 -25.96 -3.17 -10.80
N ALA A 141 -24.73 -3.47 -10.37
CA ALA A 141 -24.12 -4.78 -10.59
C ALA A 141 -24.92 -5.91 -9.90
N ALA A 142 -25.42 -5.67 -8.68
CA ALA A 142 -26.21 -6.65 -7.95
C ALA A 142 -27.54 -6.96 -8.65
N VAL A 143 -28.29 -5.93 -9.08
CA VAL A 143 -29.56 -6.09 -9.80
C VAL A 143 -29.32 -6.72 -11.18
N LEU A 144 -28.24 -6.36 -11.88
CA LEU A 144 -27.87 -7.00 -13.13
C LEU A 144 -27.61 -8.50 -12.95
N LEU A 145 -26.89 -8.89 -11.90
CA LEU A 145 -26.62 -10.29 -11.58
C LEU A 145 -27.93 -11.05 -11.29
N ALA A 146 -28.84 -10.46 -10.51
CA ALA A 146 -30.15 -11.04 -10.24
C ALA A 146 -31.01 -11.20 -11.50
N ASP A 147 -31.08 -10.18 -12.34
CA ASP A 147 -31.79 -10.20 -13.63
C ASP A 147 -31.25 -11.32 -14.52
N THR A 148 -29.92 -11.38 -14.65
CA THR A 148 -29.23 -12.41 -15.44
C THR A 148 -29.48 -13.81 -14.89
N TYR A 149 -29.41 -14.00 -13.56
CA TYR A 149 -29.67 -15.27 -12.91
C TYR A 149 -31.09 -15.78 -13.15
N ASN A 150 -32.08 -14.88 -13.08
CA ASN A 150 -33.49 -15.22 -13.29
C ASN A 150 -33.82 -15.49 -14.77
N ASP A 151 -33.09 -14.86 -15.70
CA ASP A 151 -33.22 -15.10 -17.14
C ASP A 151 -32.54 -16.41 -17.59
N LEU A 152 -31.55 -16.90 -16.83
CA LEU A 152 -30.90 -18.19 -17.08
C LEU A 152 -31.80 -19.36 -16.65
N GLY A 153 -32.11 -20.26 -17.59
CA GLY A 153 -33.04 -21.37 -17.35
C GLY A 153 -32.53 -22.44 -16.37
N ASP A 154 -31.21 -22.51 -16.13
CA ASP A 154 -30.57 -23.43 -15.19
C ASP A 154 -30.31 -22.80 -13.82
N GLN A 155 -30.47 -21.48 -13.69
CA GLN A 155 -30.26 -20.73 -12.44
C GLN A 155 -28.93 -21.05 -11.76
N ASP A 156 -27.85 -21.16 -12.55
CA ASP A 156 -26.48 -21.29 -12.02
C ASP A 156 -25.89 -19.91 -11.72
N LEU A 157 -25.56 -19.66 -10.46
CA LEU A 157 -24.95 -18.41 -10.01
C LEU A 157 -23.60 -18.13 -10.69
N THR A 158 -22.83 -19.18 -11.01
CA THR A 158 -21.54 -19.06 -11.69
C THR A 158 -21.71 -18.54 -13.12
N ALA A 159 -22.64 -19.16 -13.86
CA ALA A 159 -22.97 -18.75 -15.22
C ALA A 159 -23.57 -17.34 -15.25
N ALA A 160 -24.43 -17.00 -14.28
CA ALA A 160 -24.98 -15.67 -14.14
C ALA A 160 -23.89 -14.62 -13.91
N MET A 161 -22.91 -14.90 -13.04
CA MET A 161 -21.77 -14.02 -12.79
C MET A 161 -20.93 -13.82 -14.05
N GLN A 162 -20.61 -14.90 -14.78
CA GLN A 162 -19.86 -14.83 -16.04
C GLN A 162 -20.57 -13.92 -17.06
N VAL A 163 -21.87 -14.13 -17.26
CA VAL A 163 -22.68 -13.33 -18.21
C VAL A 163 -22.77 -11.87 -17.78
N ALA A 164 -23.03 -11.61 -16.49
CA ALA A 164 -23.10 -10.25 -15.95
C ALA A 164 -21.77 -9.51 -16.13
N CYS A 165 -20.64 -10.14 -15.80
CA CYS A 165 -19.31 -9.52 -15.88
C CYS A 165 -18.91 -9.11 -17.30
N ARG A 166 -19.41 -9.80 -18.34
CA ARG A 166 -19.19 -9.39 -19.74
C ARG A 166 -19.87 -8.07 -20.11
N ARG A 167 -20.88 -7.66 -19.34
CA ARG A 167 -21.62 -6.41 -19.54
C ARG A 167 -21.09 -5.26 -18.69
N LEU A 168 -20.25 -5.54 -17.71
CA LEU A 168 -19.69 -4.54 -16.81
C LEU A 168 -18.43 -3.94 -17.43
N GLU A 169 -18.30 -2.62 -17.36
CA GLU A 169 -17.08 -1.87 -17.73
C GLU A 169 -16.44 -1.27 -16.47
N GLY A 170 -15.11 -1.13 -16.49
CA GLY A 170 -14.32 -0.63 -15.37
C GLY A 170 -13.48 -1.70 -14.67
N ALA A 171 -13.11 -1.43 -13.42
CA ALA A 171 -12.30 -2.29 -12.58
C ALA A 171 -13.14 -2.74 -11.38
N PHE A 172 -13.31 -4.04 -11.19
CA PHE A 172 -14.16 -4.60 -10.15
C PHE A 172 -13.70 -5.97 -9.63
N THR A 173 -13.95 -6.19 -8.34
CA THR A 173 -14.03 -7.51 -7.72
C THR A 173 -15.42 -7.63 -7.13
N LEU A 174 -16.16 -8.66 -7.52
CA LEU A 174 -17.53 -8.92 -7.04
C LEU A 174 -17.55 -10.25 -6.29
N LEU A 175 -18.24 -10.32 -5.15
CA LEU A 175 -18.59 -11.58 -4.50
C LEU A 175 -20.10 -11.64 -4.33
N ALA A 176 -20.67 -12.82 -4.58
CA ALA A 176 -22.10 -13.07 -4.50
C ALA A 176 -22.42 -14.38 -3.75
N VAL A 177 -23.52 -14.34 -3.00
CA VAL A 177 -24.15 -15.51 -2.36
C VAL A 177 -25.65 -15.52 -2.65
N HIS A 178 -26.21 -16.72 -2.84
CA HIS A 178 -27.61 -16.91 -3.19
C HIS A 178 -28.26 -18.01 -2.34
N VAL A 179 -29.54 -17.86 -2.00
CA VAL A 179 -30.28 -18.84 -1.16
C VAL A 179 -30.39 -20.24 -1.78
N ASP A 180 -30.46 -20.32 -3.11
CA ASP A 180 -30.51 -21.60 -3.84
C ASP A 180 -29.15 -22.31 -3.88
N HIS A 181 -28.07 -21.59 -3.53
CA HIS A 181 -26.69 -22.08 -3.54
C HIS A 181 -26.02 -21.90 -2.15
N PRO A 182 -26.58 -22.46 -1.05
CA PRO A 182 -26.23 -22.10 0.34
C PRO A 182 -24.88 -22.64 0.86
N GLY A 183 -24.05 -23.18 -0.03
CA GLY A 183 -22.71 -23.72 0.25
C GLY A 183 -21.69 -23.26 -0.78
N ARG A 184 -21.96 -22.12 -1.45
CA ARG A 184 -21.16 -21.61 -2.54
C ARG A 184 -21.05 -20.09 -2.44
N VAL A 185 -19.83 -19.58 -2.62
CA VAL A 185 -19.58 -18.17 -2.92
C VAL A 185 -19.01 -18.09 -4.33
N VAL A 186 -19.58 -17.21 -5.15
CA VAL A 186 -19.09 -16.94 -6.51
C VAL A 186 -18.47 -15.56 -6.53
N ALA A 187 -17.26 -15.46 -7.07
CA ALA A 187 -16.54 -14.21 -7.17
C ALA A 187 -16.05 -13.95 -8.59
N ALA A 188 -15.92 -12.68 -8.96
CA ALA A 188 -15.36 -12.25 -10.23
C ALA A 188 -14.27 -11.21 -10.01
N ARG A 189 -13.28 -11.18 -10.90
CA ARG A 189 -12.15 -10.25 -10.86
C ARG A 189 -11.87 -9.64 -12.22
N ARG A 190 -11.77 -8.31 -12.26
CA ARG A 190 -11.21 -7.49 -13.34
C ARG A 190 -10.50 -6.28 -12.75
N ASN A 191 -9.19 -6.15 -12.93
CA ASN A 191 -8.39 -4.98 -12.55
C ASN A 191 -8.57 -4.50 -11.08
N SER A 192 -9.01 -5.38 -10.19
CA SER A 192 -9.15 -5.17 -8.74
C SER A 192 -8.63 -6.41 -8.01
N PRO A 193 -8.03 -6.32 -6.81
CA PRO A 193 -7.48 -7.49 -6.14
C PRO A 193 -8.53 -8.51 -5.71
N LEU A 194 -8.20 -9.79 -5.88
CA LEU A 194 -8.90 -10.94 -5.31
C LEU A 194 -7.90 -12.10 -5.17
N VAL A 195 -7.88 -12.73 -3.99
CA VAL A 195 -7.05 -13.88 -3.66
C VAL A 195 -7.92 -14.96 -3.02
N LEU A 196 -7.69 -16.20 -3.41
CA LEU A 196 -8.32 -17.39 -2.82
C LEU A 196 -7.39 -17.96 -1.73
N GLY A 197 -7.92 -18.18 -0.52
CA GLY A 197 -7.24 -18.90 0.56
C GLY A 197 -7.75 -20.34 0.64
N LEU A 198 -6.83 -21.31 0.70
CA LEU A 198 -7.16 -22.74 0.74
C LEU A 198 -7.00 -23.29 2.16
N GLY A 199 -8.10 -23.66 2.81
CA GLY A 199 -8.11 -24.30 4.13
C GLY A 199 -8.34 -25.81 4.08
N GLU A 200 -8.45 -26.44 5.25
CA GLU A 200 -8.80 -27.87 5.37
C GLU A 200 -10.32 -28.04 5.51
N GLY A 201 -11.02 -28.33 4.40
CA GLY A 201 -12.48 -28.46 4.40
C GLY A 201 -13.21 -27.11 4.52
N GLU A 202 -12.52 -26.03 4.18
CA GLU A 202 -13.02 -24.66 4.12
C GLU A 202 -12.19 -23.85 3.10
N ASN A 203 -12.82 -22.86 2.48
CA ASN A 203 -12.15 -21.96 1.55
C ASN A 203 -12.52 -20.50 1.80
N PHE A 204 -11.59 -19.61 1.48
CA PHE A 204 -11.65 -18.19 1.79
C PHE A 204 -11.44 -17.36 0.52
N LEU A 205 -12.07 -16.19 0.47
CA LEU A 205 -11.80 -15.16 -0.54
C LEU A 205 -11.46 -13.86 0.19
N GLY A 206 -10.45 -13.16 -0.29
CA GLY A 206 -10.02 -11.89 0.28
C GLY A 206 -9.57 -10.90 -0.78
N SER A 207 -9.74 -9.61 -0.54
CA SER A 207 -9.02 -8.58 -1.33
C SER A 207 -7.54 -8.46 -0.94
N ASP A 208 -7.14 -9.08 0.16
CA ASP A 208 -5.76 -9.27 0.63
C ASP A 208 -5.69 -10.60 1.42
N VAL A 209 -4.52 -11.22 1.45
CA VAL A 209 -4.27 -12.44 2.23
C VAL A 209 -4.49 -12.23 3.73
N SER A 210 -4.36 -10.99 4.23
CA SER A 210 -4.63 -10.65 5.62
C SER A 210 -6.06 -10.97 6.03
N GLY A 211 -7.03 -11.00 5.09
CA GLY A 211 -8.42 -11.31 5.39
C GLY A 211 -8.66 -12.74 5.87
N PHE A 212 -7.73 -13.67 5.65
CA PHE A 212 -7.87 -15.08 6.03
C PHE A 212 -6.60 -15.71 6.62
N ILE A 213 -5.58 -14.90 6.93
CA ILE A 213 -4.25 -15.39 7.34
C ILE A 213 -4.25 -16.19 8.66
N ASP A 214 -5.29 -16.01 9.49
CA ASP A 214 -5.51 -16.79 10.72
C ASP A 214 -5.83 -18.26 10.44
N TYR A 215 -6.42 -18.52 9.28
CA TYR A 215 -6.97 -19.83 8.93
C TYR A 215 -6.06 -20.58 7.97
N THR A 216 -5.40 -19.89 7.03
CA THR A 216 -4.49 -20.52 6.08
C THR A 216 -3.41 -19.58 5.55
N ARG A 217 -2.25 -20.17 5.22
CA ARG A 217 -1.14 -19.52 4.50
C ARG A 217 -1.04 -19.97 3.04
N SER A 218 -1.84 -20.96 2.65
CA SER A 218 -1.92 -21.44 1.27
C SER A 218 -2.89 -20.56 0.51
N ALA A 219 -2.40 -19.90 -0.53
CA ALA A 219 -3.19 -18.98 -1.32
C ALA A 219 -3.06 -19.29 -2.82
N VAL A 220 -4.08 -18.91 -3.57
CA VAL A 220 -4.12 -19.01 -5.03
C VAL A 220 -4.41 -17.62 -5.58
N GLU A 221 -3.49 -17.14 -6.41
CA GLU A 221 -3.63 -15.91 -7.15
C GLU A 221 -4.49 -16.13 -8.39
N LEU A 222 -5.48 -15.26 -8.61
CA LEU A 222 -6.35 -15.30 -9.78
C LEU A 222 -5.72 -14.53 -10.95
N GLY A 223 -6.13 -14.82 -12.18
CA GLY A 223 -5.85 -14.05 -13.40
C GLY A 223 -6.75 -12.81 -13.54
N GLN A 224 -6.70 -12.18 -14.72
CA GLN A 224 -7.65 -11.13 -15.11
C GLN A 224 -8.87 -11.76 -15.81
N ASP A 225 -10.01 -11.09 -15.72
CA ASP A 225 -11.27 -11.51 -16.35
C ASP A 225 -11.69 -12.94 -15.97
N GLN A 226 -11.50 -13.26 -14.69
CA GLN A 226 -11.78 -14.59 -14.13
C GLN A 226 -12.94 -14.57 -13.14
N VAL A 227 -13.69 -15.67 -13.13
CA VAL A 227 -14.67 -16.03 -12.10
C VAL A 227 -14.10 -17.20 -11.30
N VAL A 228 -14.27 -17.16 -9.98
CA VAL A 228 -13.97 -18.27 -9.09
C VAL A 228 -15.21 -18.65 -8.29
N SER A 229 -15.55 -19.93 -8.30
CA SER A 229 -16.61 -20.50 -7.49
C SER A 229 -15.97 -21.35 -6.41
N ILE A 230 -16.20 -21.02 -5.15
CA ILE A 230 -15.68 -21.79 -4.02
C ILE A 230 -16.79 -22.54 -3.30
N THR A 231 -16.46 -23.74 -2.84
CA THR A 231 -17.22 -24.53 -1.86
C THR A 231 -16.29 -24.85 -0.70
N ALA A 232 -16.77 -25.57 0.31
CA ALA A 232 -15.94 -26.00 1.44
C ALA A 232 -14.77 -26.89 0.98
N ASP A 233 -15.02 -27.78 0.02
CA ASP A 233 -14.08 -28.85 -0.35
C ASP A 233 -13.35 -28.60 -1.67
N ASP A 234 -13.86 -27.68 -2.51
CA ASP A 234 -13.37 -27.49 -3.88
C ASP A 234 -13.51 -26.05 -4.36
N TYR A 235 -12.74 -25.70 -5.39
CA TYR A 235 -12.85 -24.44 -6.11
C TYR A 235 -12.71 -24.63 -7.63
N GLU A 236 -13.41 -23.82 -8.40
CA GLU A 236 -13.32 -23.80 -9.86
C GLU A 236 -13.02 -22.38 -10.33
N ILE A 237 -12.06 -22.23 -11.24
CA ILE A 237 -11.69 -20.95 -11.85
C ILE A 237 -12.00 -21.03 -13.34
N THR A 238 -12.75 -20.06 -13.84
CA THR A 238 -13.06 -19.90 -15.26
C THR A 238 -12.78 -18.47 -15.72
N ASP A 239 -12.72 -18.25 -17.03
CA ASP A 239 -12.87 -16.91 -17.58
C ASP A 239 -14.36 -16.46 -17.60
N PHE A 240 -14.63 -15.22 -18.05
CA PHE A 240 -15.99 -14.70 -18.24
C PHE A 240 -16.79 -15.38 -19.36
N HIS A 241 -16.18 -16.28 -20.12
CA HIS A 241 -16.83 -17.09 -21.16
C HIS A 241 -17.13 -18.53 -20.68
N GLY A 242 -16.70 -18.89 -19.47
CA GLY A 242 -16.89 -20.22 -18.89
C GLY A 242 -15.81 -21.23 -19.28
N ASN A 243 -14.71 -20.79 -19.90
CA ASN A 243 -13.57 -21.67 -20.16
C ASN A 243 -12.75 -21.83 -18.87
N HIS A 244 -12.27 -23.04 -18.61
CA HIS A 244 -11.36 -23.31 -17.49
C HIS A 244 -10.14 -22.40 -17.54
N ALA A 245 -9.74 -21.90 -16.37
CA ALA A 245 -8.51 -21.14 -16.22
C ALA A 245 -7.75 -21.58 -14.97
N ASP A 246 -6.43 -21.44 -14.99
CA ASP A 246 -5.59 -21.83 -13.86
C ASP A 246 -5.29 -20.63 -12.96
N GLY A 247 -5.30 -20.87 -11.64
CA GLY A 247 -4.72 -19.96 -10.65
C GLY A 247 -3.24 -20.25 -10.39
N LYS A 248 -2.52 -19.31 -9.79
CA LYS A 248 -1.12 -19.52 -9.36
C LYS A 248 -1.03 -19.71 -7.85
N PRO A 249 -0.74 -20.92 -7.36
CA PRO A 249 -0.55 -21.17 -5.94
C PRO A 249 0.70 -20.46 -5.40
N PHE A 250 0.61 -19.91 -4.20
CA PHE A 250 1.73 -19.37 -3.45
C PHE A 250 1.54 -19.57 -1.94
N GLN A 251 2.63 -19.43 -1.18
CA GLN A 251 2.63 -19.52 0.28
C GLN A 251 2.92 -18.14 0.88
N VAL A 252 2.10 -17.74 1.85
CA VAL A 252 2.33 -16.51 2.63
C VAL A 252 3.42 -16.78 3.66
N LEU A 253 4.51 -16.02 3.57
CA LEU A 253 5.71 -16.21 4.40
C LEU A 253 5.62 -15.53 5.78
N TRP A 254 4.60 -14.72 6.02
CA TRP A 254 4.36 -14.03 7.29
C TRP A 254 3.11 -14.57 7.99
N ASP A 255 2.96 -14.28 9.28
CA ASP A 255 1.88 -14.78 10.12
C ASP A 255 0.94 -13.66 10.61
N ALA A 256 -0.19 -14.06 11.21
CA ALA A 256 -1.18 -13.14 11.74
C ALA A 256 -0.61 -12.08 12.70
N ALA A 257 0.42 -12.44 13.49
CA ALA A 257 1.06 -11.55 14.44
C ALA A 257 1.78 -10.37 13.75
N ALA A 258 2.30 -10.57 12.53
CA ALA A 258 2.88 -9.48 11.75
C ALA A 258 1.86 -8.37 11.39
N ALA A 259 0.57 -8.72 11.33
CA ALA A 259 -0.54 -7.80 11.05
C ALA A 259 -1.23 -7.27 12.33
N GLU A 260 -0.66 -7.51 13.52
CA GLU A 260 -1.16 -6.98 14.79
C GLU A 260 -0.26 -5.88 15.35
N LYS A 261 -0.76 -5.08 16.30
CA LYS A 261 0.01 -3.99 16.93
C LYS A 261 1.16 -4.47 17.80
N GLY A 262 1.21 -5.75 18.20
CA GLY A 262 2.37 -6.32 18.91
C GLY A 262 2.76 -5.61 20.21
N GLY A 263 1.81 -4.98 20.91
CA GLY A 263 2.07 -4.22 22.14
C GLY A 263 2.39 -2.73 21.93
N PHE A 264 2.50 -2.27 20.68
CA PHE A 264 2.64 -0.85 20.38
C PHE A 264 1.29 -0.11 20.45
N PRO A 265 1.27 1.19 20.80
CA PRO A 265 0.05 2.01 20.79
C PRO A 265 -0.64 2.10 19.41
N SER A 266 0.16 2.13 18.35
CA SER A 266 -0.29 2.27 16.96
C SER A 266 0.47 1.34 16.01
N PHE A 267 -0.12 1.05 14.85
CA PHE A 267 0.60 0.37 13.77
C PHE A 267 1.74 1.24 13.24
N MET A 268 1.55 2.55 13.12
CA MET A 268 2.62 3.43 12.64
C MET A 268 3.85 3.37 13.55
N GLU A 269 3.66 3.36 14.88
CA GLU A 269 4.77 3.23 15.82
C GLU A 269 5.44 1.85 15.73
N LYS A 270 4.65 0.77 15.64
CA LYS A 270 5.19 -0.57 15.38
C LYS A 270 6.05 -0.59 14.11
N GLU A 271 5.53 -0.06 13.01
CA GLU A 271 6.17 -0.10 11.71
C GLU A 271 7.46 0.75 11.65
N ILE A 272 7.51 1.86 12.40
CA ILE A 272 8.77 2.60 12.62
C ILE A 272 9.80 1.72 13.34
N ASN A 273 9.39 1.00 14.38
CA ASN A 273 10.28 0.10 15.14
C ASN A 273 10.69 -1.16 14.34
N GLU A 274 9.94 -1.53 13.29
CA GLU A 274 10.25 -2.64 12.38
C GLU A 274 11.19 -2.27 11.23
N GLN A 275 11.56 -1.00 11.08
CA GLN A 275 12.43 -0.53 10.00
C GLN A 275 13.77 -1.25 9.89
N PRO A 276 14.50 -1.55 10.98
CA PRO A 276 15.73 -2.34 10.92
C PRO A 276 15.50 -3.68 10.23
N ALA A 277 14.48 -4.43 10.67
CA ALA A 277 14.14 -5.73 10.11
C ALA A 277 13.68 -5.61 8.66
N ALA A 278 12.89 -4.60 8.30
CA ALA A 278 12.45 -4.38 6.93
C ALA A 278 13.62 -4.15 5.96
N VAL A 279 14.61 -3.34 6.36
CA VAL A 279 15.83 -3.11 5.58
C VAL A 279 16.66 -4.40 5.49
N GLU A 280 16.82 -5.13 6.59
CA GLU A 280 17.53 -6.41 6.62
C GLU A 280 16.90 -7.43 5.66
N GLN A 281 15.57 -7.62 5.73
CA GLN A 281 14.83 -8.54 4.85
C GLN A 281 14.91 -8.12 3.38
N THR A 282 14.97 -6.81 3.07
CA THR A 282 15.16 -6.33 1.70
C THR A 282 16.52 -6.77 1.12
N LEU A 283 17.56 -6.82 1.96
CA LEU A 283 18.94 -7.18 1.61
C LEU A 283 19.16 -8.71 1.55
N MET A 284 18.33 -9.50 2.23
CA MET A 284 18.49 -10.95 2.30
C MET A 284 18.39 -11.62 0.92
N GLY A 285 19.28 -12.57 0.65
CA GLY A 285 19.25 -13.40 -0.57
C GLY A 285 19.63 -12.66 -1.86
N ARG A 286 20.22 -11.45 -1.76
CA ARG A 286 20.56 -10.60 -2.91
C ARG A 286 21.92 -10.87 -3.53
N THR A 287 22.66 -11.85 -3.02
CA THR A 287 23.97 -12.24 -3.53
C THR A 287 24.04 -13.73 -3.81
N ASP A 288 24.71 -14.09 -4.91
CA ASP A 288 25.05 -15.48 -5.22
C ASP A 288 26.24 -15.97 -4.37
N PRO A 289 26.58 -17.29 -4.40
CA PRO A 289 27.74 -17.81 -3.66
C PRO A 289 29.10 -17.20 -4.07
N ASP A 290 29.18 -16.62 -5.25
CA ASP A 290 30.37 -15.91 -5.74
C ASP A 290 30.38 -14.44 -5.28
N GLY A 291 29.32 -13.95 -4.61
CA GLY A 291 29.18 -12.58 -4.12
C GLY A 291 28.75 -11.57 -5.18
N ASN A 292 28.18 -12.02 -6.30
CA ASN A 292 27.58 -11.12 -7.29
C ASN A 292 26.14 -10.80 -6.89
N LEU A 293 25.70 -9.57 -7.15
CA LEU A 293 24.31 -9.18 -6.93
C LEU A 293 23.38 -9.92 -7.89
N VAL A 294 22.31 -10.48 -7.33
CA VAL A 294 21.19 -11.10 -8.04
C VAL A 294 19.89 -10.49 -7.56
N LEU A 295 18.97 -10.27 -8.49
CA LEU A 295 17.63 -9.74 -8.21
C LEU A 295 16.59 -10.81 -8.52
N ASP A 296 15.50 -10.82 -7.75
CA ASP A 296 14.39 -11.75 -8.00
C ASP A 296 13.71 -11.44 -9.33
N GLU A 297 13.02 -12.46 -9.86
CA GLU A 297 12.06 -12.34 -10.98
C GLU A 297 12.50 -11.44 -12.14
N LEU A 298 13.81 -11.42 -12.43
CA LEU A 298 14.38 -10.59 -13.47
C LEU A 298 14.18 -11.26 -14.82
N ARG A 299 13.00 -11.09 -15.43
CA ARG A 299 12.65 -11.66 -16.75
C ARG A 299 13.13 -10.76 -17.90
N ILE A 300 14.24 -10.04 -17.68
CA ILE A 300 14.87 -9.15 -18.66
C ILE A 300 16.29 -9.66 -18.91
N ASP A 301 16.67 -9.80 -20.18
CA ASP A 301 18.04 -10.17 -20.55
C ASP A 301 19.04 -9.10 -20.07
N GLU A 302 20.14 -9.52 -19.44
CA GLU A 302 21.20 -8.63 -18.97
C GLU A 302 21.77 -7.73 -20.08
N ALA A 303 21.79 -8.20 -21.33
CA ALA A 303 22.25 -7.41 -22.47
C ALA A 303 21.36 -6.18 -22.70
N VAL A 304 20.05 -6.30 -22.46
CA VAL A 304 19.09 -5.18 -22.54
C VAL A 304 19.38 -4.20 -21.41
N LEU A 305 19.53 -4.69 -20.17
CA LEU A 305 19.84 -3.83 -19.01
C LEU A 305 21.18 -3.11 -19.14
N ARG A 306 22.20 -3.76 -19.73
CA ARG A 306 23.50 -3.14 -20.01
C ARG A 306 23.39 -2.01 -21.04
N ALA A 307 22.43 -2.11 -21.96
CA ALA A 307 22.19 -1.12 -23.01
C ALA A 307 21.37 0.08 -22.55
N VAL A 308 20.78 0.05 -21.35
CA VAL A 308 20.00 1.17 -20.80
C VAL A 308 20.85 2.43 -20.70
N ASP A 309 20.33 3.53 -21.22
CA ASP A 309 20.98 4.86 -21.17
C ASP A 309 20.10 5.95 -20.57
N LYS A 310 18.87 5.63 -20.17
CA LYS A 310 17.97 6.49 -19.40
C LYS A 310 17.16 5.66 -18.40
N ILE A 311 17.00 6.17 -17.18
CA ILE A 311 16.09 5.60 -16.20
C ILE A 311 14.98 6.61 -15.90
N VAL A 312 13.73 6.14 -15.85
CA VAL A 312 12.59 6.94 -15.38
C VAL A 312 11.91 6.21 -14.23
N VAL A 313 11.95 6.77 -13.04
CA VAL A 313 11.23 6.26 -11.89
C VAL A 313 9.82 6.84 -11.90
N VAL A 314 8.80 5.99 -11.89
CA VAL A 314 7.38 6.38 -11.83
C VAL A 314 6.76 5.92 -10.51
N ALA A 315 6.15 6.85 -9.78
CA ALA A 315 5.58 6.59 -8.46
C ALA A 315 4.62 7.70 -8.02
N CYS A 316 3.95 7.52 -6.88
CA CYS A 316 3.11 8.52 -6.23
C CYS A 316 3.52 8.73 -4.76
N GLY A 317 3.39 9.96 -4.26
CA GLY A 317 3.58 10.30 -2.84
C GLY A 317 4.96 9.90 -2.29
N THR A 318 4.98 9.29 -1.10
CA THR A 318 6.20 8.81 -0.42
C THR A 318 7.10 7.94 -1.32
N ALA A 319 6.52 7.09 -2.19
CA ALA A 319 7.31 6.26 -3.10
C ALA A 319 8.07 7.09 -4.16
N ALA A 320 7.51 8.24 -4.60
CA ALA A 320 8.23 9.15 -5.49
C ALA A 320 9.43 9.81 -4.78
N TYR A 321 9.31 10.13 -3.49
CA TYR A 321 10.44 10.64 -2.72
C TYR A 321 11.53 9.58 -2.51
N ALA A 322 11.17 8.30 -2.37
CA ALA A 322 12.13 7.20 -2.35
C ALA A 322 12.90 7.13 -3.68
N GLY A 323 12.19 7.28 -4.80
CA GLY A 323 12.79 7.43 -6.13
C GLY A 323 13.74 8.61 -6.24
N GLN A 324 13.38 9.78 -5.69
CA GLN A 324 14.24 10.97 -5.68
C GLN A 324 15.50 10.79 -4.85
N VAL A 325 15.43 10.05 -3.74
CA VAL A 325 16.61 9.64 -2.97
C VAL A 325 17.48 8.72 -3.83
N ALA A 326 16.89 7.65 -4.38
CA ALA A 326 17.56 6.63 -5.17
C ALA A 326 18.27 7.22 -6.39
N ARG A 327 17.65 8.21 -7.05
CA ARG A 327 18.21 8.93 -8.19
C ARG A 327 19.65 9.37 -7.97
N TYR A 328 19.97 10.00 -6.83
CA TYR A 328 21.32 10.49 -6.56
C TYR A 328 22.35 9.36 -6.53
N ALA A 329 21.98 8.20 -5.98
CA ALA A 329 22.85 7.05 -5.90
C ALA A 329 23.01 6.36 -7.26
N ILE A 330 21.91 6.15 -7.98
CA ILE A 330 21.90 5.54 -9.31
C ILE A 330 22.73 6.39 -10.29
N GLU A 331 22.54 7.71 -10.33
CA GLU A 331 23.34 8.58 -11.19
C GLU A 331 24.82 8.55 -10.82
N HIS A 332 25.13 8.51 -9.52
CA HIS A 332 26.51 8.44 -9.04
C HIS A 332 27.21 7.13 -9.42
N TRP A 333 26.53 5.99 -9.28
CA TRP A 333 27.09 4.65 -9.53
C TRP A 333 27.04 4.27 -11.01
N CYS A 334 25.91 4.50 -11.67
CA CYS A 334 25.64 4.05 -13.02
C CYS A 334 25.98 5.09 -14.09
N ARG A 335 26.09 6.38 -13.76
CA ARG A 335 26.25 7.45 -14.77
C ARG A 335 25.14 7.41 -15.84
N ILE A 336 23.91 7.07 -15.42
CA ILE A 336 22.72 7.04 -16.27
C ILE A 336 21.79 8.16 -15.80
N PRO A 337 21.39 9.11 -16.68
CA PRO A 337 20.38 10.12 -16.34
C PRO A 337 19.13 9.45 -15.77
N THR A 338 18.74 9.89 -14.58
CA THR A 338 17.61 9.29 -13.87
C THR A 338 16.59 10.37 -13.56
N GLU A 339 15.40 10.21 -14.13
CA GLU A 339 14.26 11.08 -13.88
C GLU A 339 13.33 10.44 -12.85
N VAL A 340 12.63 11.26 -12.07
CA VAL A 340 11.58 10.80 -11.16
C VAL A 340 10.34 11.59 -11.47
N GLU A 341 9.29 10.89 -11.85
CA GLU A 341 8.05 11.47 -12.36
C GLU A 341 6.88 10.97 -11.53
N LEU A 342 5.94 11.89 -11.28
CA LEU A 342 4.66 11.52 -10.69
C LEU A 342 3.87 10.71 -11.71
N ALA A 343 3.41 9.53 -11.32
CA ALA A 343 2.80 8.60 -12.27
C ALA A 343 1.55 9.16 -12.97
N HIS A 344 0.76 9.97 -12.26
CA HIS A 344 -0.41 10.65 -12.84
C HIS A 344 -0.04 11.71 -13.88
N GLU A 345 1.14 12.34 -13.80
CA GLU A 345 1.60 13.28 -14.83
C GLU A 345 2.25 12.56 -16.01
N PHE A 346 2.99 11.48 -15.72
CA PHE A 346 3.85 10.79 -16.69
C PHE A 346 3.12 10.37 -17.96
N ARG A 347 1.91 9.81 -17.84
CA ARG A 347 1.13 9.30 -18.98
C ARG A 347 0.51 10.39 -19.85
N TYR A 348 0.36 11.61 -19.33
CA TYR A 348 -0.41 12.68 -20.00
C TYR A 348 0.45 13.72 -20.72
N ARG A 349 1.77 13.58 -20.69
CA ARG A 349 2.71 14.58 -21.21
C ARG A 349 3.56 14.11 -22.39
N ASP A 350 3.15 13.03 -23.06
CA ASP A 350 3.91 12.38 -24.14
C ASP A 350 5.36 12.08 -23.73
N PRO A 351 5.57 11.16 -22.75
CA PRO A 351 6.90 10.92 -22.19
C PRO A 351 7.85 10.35 -23.24
N ILE A 352 9.10 10.85 -23.27
CA ILE A 352 10.14 10.36 -24.17
C ILE A 352 10.74 9.07 -23.58
N VAL A 353 10.13 7.93 -23.91
CA VAL A 353 10.61 6.59 -23.56
C VAL A 353 10.77 5.73 -24.80
N ASN A 354 11.70 4.77 -24.75
CA ASN A 354 12.00 3.86 -25.84
C ASN A 354 12.64 2.57 -25.30
N GLU A 355 13.06 1.67 -26.19
CA GLU A 355 13.69 0.37 -25.87
C GLU A 355 14.99 0.45 -25.04
N ARG A 356 15.62 1.62 -24.96
CA ARG A 356 16.83 1.89 -24.16
C ARG A 356 16.53 2.62 -22.85
N THR A 357 15.26 2.92 -22.60
CA THR A 357 14.78 3.47 -21.33
C THR A 357 14.38 2.32 -20.41
N LEU A 358 14.89 2.33 -19.18
CA LEU A 358 14.36 1.50 -18.11
C LEU A 358 13.38 2.33 -17.28
N VAL A 359 12.14 1.87 -17.19
CA VAL A 359 11.14 2.43 -16.29
C VAL A 359 11.14 1.64 -14.99
N VAL A 360 11.25 2.33 -13.86
CA VAL A 360 11.23 1.73 -12.53
C VAL A 360 9.95 2.16 -11.82
N ALA A 361 9.02 1.23 -11.63
CA ALA A 361 7.76 1.51 -10.93
C ALA A 361 7.91 1.24 -9.44
N LEU A 362 7.79 2.28 -8.59
CA LEU A 362 7.82 2.11 -7.13
C LEU A 362 6.39 2.15 -6.58
N SER A 363 5.95 1.06 -5.95
CA SER A 363 4.65 1.02 -5.27
C SER A 363 4.67 0.07 -4.08
N GLN A 364 4.26 0.55 -2.90
CA GLN A 364 4.16 -0.32 -1.72
C GLN A 364 3.10 -1.40 -1.93
N SER A 365 1.90 -1.00 -2.34
CA SER A 365 0.76 -1.90 -2.51
C SER A 365 0.81 -2.72 -3.79
N GLY A 366 1.47 -2.21 -4.83
CA GLY A 366 1.45 -2.79 -6.18
C GLY A 366 0.10 -2.62 -6.89
N GLU A 367 -0.79 -1.80 -6.34
CA GLU A 367 -2.17 -1.59 -6.83
C GLU A 367 -2.48 -0.11 -7.10
N THR A 368 -1.47 0.77 -7.06
CA THR A 368 -1.66 2.20 -7.33
C THR A 368 -2.04 2.41 -8.79
N MET A 369 -3.28 2.84 -9.05
CA MET A 369 -3.83 2.89 -10.42
C MET A 369 -2.99 3.75 -11.38
N ASP A 370 -2.59 4.96 -10.97
CA ASP A 370 -1.73 5.83 -11.79
C ASP A 370 -0.41 5.18 -12.14
N THR A 371 0.20 4.47 -11.18
CA THR A 371 1.48 3.77 -11.41
C THR A 371 1.29 2.59 -12.33
N LEU A 372 0.20 1.83 -12.18
CA LEU A 372 -0.15 0.74 -13.09
C LEU A 372 -0.37 1.24 -14.52
N MET A 373 -1.11 2.34 -14.70
CA MET A 373 -1.31 2.93 -16.03
C MET A 373 0.00 3.44 -16.62
N ALA A 374 0.89 4.03 -15.81
CA ALA A 374 2.23 4.42 -16.27
C ALA A 374 3.09 3.22 -16.72
N VAL A 375 2.97 2.08 -16.02
CA VAL A 375 3.64 0.82 -16.42
C VAL A 375 3.15 0.34 -17.78
N ARG A 376 1.83 0.21 -17.97
CA ARG A 376 1.24 -0.21 -19.25
C ARG A 376 1.68 0.72 -20.39
N HIS A 377 1.58 2.03 -20.16
CA HIS A 377 1.97 3.04 -21.14
C HIS A 377 3.46 2.97 -21.53
N ALA A 378 4.34 2.75 -20.55
CA ALA A 378 5.77 2.59 -20.82
C ALA A 378 6.06 1.36 -21.69
N GLN A 379 5.37 0.23 -21.45
CA GLN A 379 5.53 -0.99 -22.21
C GLN A 379 4.99 -0.87 -23.64
N GLU A 380 3.86 -0.17 -23.83
CA GLU A 380 3.33 0.14 -25.16
C GLU A 380 4.32 0.94 -26.01
N GLN A 381 5.15 1.77 -25.38
CA GLN A 381 6.23 2.51 -26.04
C GLN A 381 7.56 1.73 -26.16
N GLY A 382 7.58 0.45 -25.77
CA GLY A 382 8.73 -0.45 -25.92
C GLY A 382 9.77 -0.36 -24.80
N ALA A 383 9.56 0.46 -23.76
CA ALA A 383 10.46 0.52 -22.62
C ALA A 383 10.33 -0.74 -21.74
N LYS A 384 11.42 -1.14 -21.10
CA LYS A 384 11.40 -2.22 -20.10
C LYS A 384 11.04 -1.70 -18.74
N VAL A 385 10.18 -2.43 -18.04
CA VAL A 385 9.69 -2.04 -16.70
C VAL A 385 10.22 -2.99 -15.62
N VAL A 386 10.82 -2.42 -14.57
CA VAL A 386 11.10 -3.12 -13.32
C VAL A 386 10.19 -2.55 -12.23
N ALA A 387 9.38 -3.40 -11.61
CA ALA A 387 8.58 -3.04 -10.44
C ALA A 387 9.39 -3.26 -9.16
N ILE A 388 9.40 -2.29 -8.25
CA ILE A 388 9.84 -2.48 -6.87
C ILE A 388 8.60 -2.41 -5.99
N CYS A 389 8.26 -3.52 -5.34
CA CYS A 389 7.00 -3.67 -4.64
C CYS A 389 7.14 -4.44 -3.32
N ASN A 390 6.23 -4.20 -2.39
CA ASN A 390 6.19 -4.95 -1.13
C ASN A 390 5.21 -6.13 -1.17
N THR A 391 4.09 -5.96 -1.88
CA THR A 391 3.02 -6.96 -1.92
C THR A 391 3.24 -7.97 -3.04
N ASN A 392 3.44 -9.23 -2.65
CA ASN A 392 3.57 -10.33 -3.60
C ASN A 392 2.23 -10.62 -4.32
N GLY A 393 2.28 -11.00 -5.60
CA GLY A 393 1.09 -11.26 -6.42
C GLY A 393 0.23 -10.04 -6.79
N SER A 394 0.68 -8.82 -6.48
CA SER A 394 -0.02 -7.57 -6.82
C SER A 394 0.07 -7.25 -8.33
N THR A 395 -0.83 -6.39 -8.82
CA THR A 395 -1.02 -6.13 -10.25
C THR A 395 0.23 -5.53 -10.94
N ILE A 396 0.90 -4.56 -10.32
CA ILE A 396 2.07 -3.88 -10.93
C ILE A 396 3.24 -4.84 -11.22
N PRO A 397 3.75 -5.63 -10.25
CA PRO A 397 4.80 -6.64 -10.50
C PRO A 397 4.45 -7.67 -11.57
N ARG A 398 3.17 -8.07 -11.66
CA ARG A 398 2.72 -9.04 -12.66
C ARG A 398 2.84 -8.51 -14.07
N GLU A 399 2.46 -7.26 -14.27
CA GLU A 399 2.46 -6.62 -15.59
C GLU A 399 3.84 -6.11 -16.00
N ALA A 400 4.70 -5.75 -15.05
CA ALA A 400 6.08 -5.36 -15.32
C ALA A 400 6.92 -6.49 -15.93
N ASP A 401 7.98 -6.15 -16.67
CA ASP A 401 8.90 -7.15 -17.21
C ASP A 401 9.71 -7.85 -16.10
N ALA A 402 10.03 -7.15 -15.01
CA ALA A 402 10.71 -7.71 -13.84
C ALA A 402 10.14 -7.16 -12.53
N ALA A 403 10.34 -7.88 -11.43
CA ALA A 403 9.90 -7.46 -10.10
C ALA A 403 10.99 -7.67 -9.05
N LEU A 404 11.19 -6.67 -8.19
CA LEU A 404 12.07 -6.73 -7.03
C LEU A 404 11.24 -6.50 -5.77
N TYR A 405 11.09 -7.55 -4.96
CA TYR A 405 10.28 -7.49 -3.75
C TYR A 405 11.06 -6.97 -2.55
N THR A 406 10.46 -6.05 -1.78
CA THR A 406 11.10 -5.45 -0.61
C THR A 406 11.04 -6.33 0.63
N HIS A 407 10.07 -7.25 0.72
CA HIS A 407 9.89 -8.14 1.88
C HIS A 407 9.82 -7.43 3.25
N ALA A 408 9.31 -6.18 3.29
CA ALA A 408 9.22 -5.39 4.51
C ALA A 408 8.09 -5.86 5.47
N GLY A 409 7.40 -6.95 5.13
CA GLY A 409 6.19 -7.41 5.79
C GLY A 409 4.98 -6.50 5.52
N PRO A 410 3.81 -6.81 6.09
CA PRO A 410 2.62 -5.99 5.91
C PRO A 410 2.82 -4.60 6.53
N GLU A 411 2.36 -3.56 5.83
CA GLU A 411 2.33 -2.18 6.33
C GLU A 411 0.85 -1.74 6.38
N ILE A 412 0.33 -1.61 7.60
CA ILE A 412 -1.08 -1.39 7.92
C ILE A 412 -1.39 0.10 8.10
N ALA A 413 -0.51 0.87 8.76
CA ALA A 413 -0.74 2.30 8.95
C ALA A 413 -0.81 3.01 7.59
N VAL A 414 -1.76 3.93 7.41
CA VAL A 414 -1.95 4.60 6.10
C VAL A 414 -0.68 5.34 5.67
N ALA A 415 -0.06 6.09 6.57
CA ALA A 415 1.20 6.78 6.31
C ALA A 415 2.35 5.77 6.20
N SER A 416 3.01 5.73 5.03
CA SER A 416 4.12 4.79 4.81
C SER A 416 5.35 5.14 5.65
N THR A 417 6.02 4.12 6.19
CA THR A 417 7.20 4.26 7.06
C THR A 417 8.31 3.28 6.65
N LYS A 418 8.20 2.00 7.03
CA LYS A 418 9.18 0.96 6.69
C LYS A 418 9.25 0.67 5.21
N ALA A 419 8.15 0.78 4.48
CA ALA A 419 8.17 0.60 3.04
C ALA A 419 8.98 1.70 2.33
N PHE A 420 9.05 2.93 2.87
CA PHE A 420 9.91 3.98 2.31
C PHE A 420 11.40 3.61 2.38
N LEU A 421 11.88 3.17 3.55
CA LEU A 421 13.26 2.72 3.75
C LEU A 421 13.57 1.47 2.92
N ALA A 422 12.64 0.52 2.87
CA ALA A 422 12.79 -0.70 2.08
C ALA A 422 12.82 -0.42 0.58
N GLN A 423 12.00 0.52 0.07
CA GLN A 423 12.02 0.96 -1.32
C GLN A 423 13.33 1.66 -1.70
N ILE A 424 13.88 2.53 -0.83
CA ILE A 424 15.20 3.13 -1.03
C ILE A 424 16.26 2.02 -1.14
N THR A 425 16.22 1.06 -0.20
CA THR A 425 17.17 -0.07 -0.16
C THR A 425 17.09 -0.92 -1.43
N ALA A 426 15.88 -1.29 -1.88
CA ALA A 426 15.67 -2.04 -3.11
C ALA A 426 16.10 -1.27 -4.36
N ALA A 427 15.83 0.04 -4.42
CA ALA A 427 16.29 0.87 -5.52
C ALA A 427 17.83 1.02 -5.54
N TYR A 428 18.47 1.00 -4.37
CA TYR A 428 19.93 0.93 -4.27
C TYR A 428 20.48 -0.40 -4.78
N LEU A 429 19.86 -1.53 -4.42
CA LEU A 429 20.24 -2.84 -4.96
C LEU A 429 20.12 -2.88 -6.49
N LEU A 430 19.04 -2.33 -7.06
CA LEU A 430 18.89 -2.19 -8.50
C LEU A 430 20.00 -1.32 -9.11
N GLY A 431 20.32 -0.18 -8.49
CA GLY A 431 21.41 0.69 -8.94
C GLY A 431 22.79 0.01 -8.89
N LEU A 432 23.09 -0.75 -7.84
CA LEU A 432 24.35 -1.50 -7.72
C LEU A 432 24.41 -2.65 -8.72
N TYR A 433 23.29 -3.35 -8.95
CA TYR A 433 23.17 -4.39 -9.96
C TYR A 433 23.43 -3.84 -11.38
N LEU A 434 22.84 -2.69 -11.73
CA LEU A 434 23.11 -2.03 -13.01
C LEU A 434 24.57 -1.57 -13.14
N ALA A 435 25.17 -1.06 -12.05
CA ALA A 435 26.58 -0.70 -12.03
C ALA A 435 27.50 -1.90 -12.24
N GLN A 436 27.15 -3.06 -11.66
CA GLN A 436 27.83 -4.35 -11.85
C GLN A 436 27.75 -4.80 -13.31
N LEU A 437 26.55 -4.83 -13.89
CA LEU A 437 26.34 -5.29 -15.28
C LEU A 437 27.09 -4.45 -16.32
N ARG A 438 27.25 -3.15 -16.06
CA ARG A 438 27.95 -2.21 -16.95
C ARG A 438 29.45 -2.14 -16.70
N GLY A 439 29.94 -2.67 -15.58
CA GLY A 439 31.35 -2.56 -15.18
C GLY A 439 31.76 -1.15 -14.77
N ASN A 440 30.83 -0.31 -14.34
CA ASN A 440 31.11 1.07 -13.89
C ASN A 440 31.70 1.13 -12.48
N LYS A 441 31.49 0.07 -11.70
CA LYS A 441 32.11 -0.15 -10.39
C LYS A 441 32.75 -1.52 -10.38
N TYR A 442 33.91 -1.61 -9.74
CA TYR A 442 34.54 -2.91 -9.51
C TYR A 442 33.79 -3.69 -8.43
N LYS A 443 33.96 -5.01 -8.44
CA LYS A 443 33.31 -5.92 -7.48
C LYS A 443 33.61 -5.52 -6.03
N ASP A 444 34.85 -5.15 -5.74
CA ASP A 444 35.29 -4.75 -4.41
C ASP A 444 34.57 -3.47 -3.93
N GLU A 445 34.37 -2.48 -4.81
CA GLU A 445 33.62 -1.25 -4.49
C GLU A 445 32.14 -1.54 -4.22
N ILE A 446 31.54 -2.47 -4.96
CA ILE A 446 30.15 -2.88 -4.73
C ILE A 446 30.05 -3.60 -3.38
N GLY A 447 31.00 -4.49 -3.07
CA GLY A 447 31.09 -5.17 -1.78
C GLY A 447 31.22 -4.22 -0.60
N GLU A 448 32.02 -3.15 -0.72
CA GLU A 448 32.13 -2.11 0.31
C GLU A 448 30.79 -1.37 0.55
N ILE A 449 30.06 -1.03 -0.52
CA ILE A 449 28.76 -0.36 -0.39
C ILE A 449 27.72 -1.31 0.22
N LEU A 450 27.73 -2.58 -0.16
CA LEU A 450 26.84 -3.60 0.40
C LEU A 450 27.12 -3.81 1.89
N ALA A 451 28.39 -3.87 2.30
CA ALA A 451 28.75 -3.97 3.72
C ALA A 451 28.25 -2.76 4.53
N GLU A 452 28.31 -1.55 3.96
CA GLU A 452 27.71 -0.37 4.60
C GLU A 452 26.18 -0.45 4.66
N LEU A 453 25.51 -0.97 3.62
CA LEU A 453 24.06 -1.22 3.62
C LEU A 453 23.66 -2.26 4.68
N GLU A 454 24.41 -3.37 4.78
CA GLU A 454 24.21 -4.43 5.80
C GLU A 454 24.40 -3.90 7.23
N ALA A 455 25.20 -2.85 7.42
CA ALA A 455 25.35 -2.17 8.70
C ALA A 455 24.21 -1.19 9.03
N MET A 456 23.36 -0.81 8.05
CA MET A 456 22.29 0.17 8.26
C MET A 456 21.21 -0.29 9.25
N PRO A 457 20.72 -1.54 9.26
CA PRO A 457 19.74 -1.99 10.25
C PRO A 457 20.15 -1.69 11.70
N ALA A 458 21.40 -1.99 12.08
CA ALA A 458 21.91 -1.71 13.41
C ALA A 458 21.98 -0.20 13.71
N LYS A 459 22.34 0.62 12.71
CA LYS A 459 22.36 2.09 12.85
C LYS A 459 20.95 2.68 12.96
N ILE A 460 19.97 2.13 12.24
CA ILE A 460 18.56 2.51 12.35
C ILE A 460 18.05 2.20 13.76
N GLN A 461 18.38 1.02 14.30
CA GLN A 461 18.01 0.65 15.66
C GLN A 461 18.57 1.65 16.69
N GLN A 462 19.82 2.10 16.54
CA GLN A 462 20.40 3.12 17.43
C GLN A 462 19.62 4.45 17.41
N VAL A 463 19.12 4.87 16.24
CA VAL A 463 18.29 6.07 16.12
C VAL A 463 16.94 5.89 16.81
N ILE A 464 16.33 4.70 16.67
CA ILE A 464 15.07 4.35 17.33
C ILE A 464 15.24 4.28 18.86
N ASP A 465 16.34 3.72 19.34
CA ASP A 465 16.64 3.64 20.79
C ASP A 465 16.80 5.05 21.40
N ALA A 466 17.26 6.03 20.61
CA ALA A 466 17.41 7.43 20.99
C ALA A 466 16.13 8.29 20.80
N GLN A 467 14.97 7.68 20.55
CA GLN A 467 13.73 8.38 20.20
C GLN A 467 13.15 9.32 21.28
N ALA A 468 13.54 9.15 22.56
CA ALA A 468 12.93 9.88 23.68
C ALA A 468 12.97 11.41 23.50
N ALA A 469 14.13 11.96 23.10
CA ALA A 469 14.28 13.40 22.88
C ALA A 469 13.43 13.92 21.71
N VAL A 470 13.20 13.08 20.68
CA VAL A 470 12.33 13.41 19.54
C VAL A 470 10.88 13.46 20.00
N LYS A 471 10.45 12.49 20.81
CA LYS A 471 9.10 12.42 21.37
C LYS A 471 8.80 13.59 22.31
N ASP A 472 9.72 13.90 23.21
CA ASP A 472 9.59 15.04 24.13
C ASP A 472 9.41 16.37 23.38
N LEU A 473 10.20 16.56 22.30
CA LEU A 473 10.06 17.74 21.46
C LEU A 473 8.70 17.77 20.75
N ALA A 474 8.26 16.65 20.17
CA ALA A 474 6.97 16.55 19.51
C ALA A 474 5.80 16.90 20.45
N GLN A 475 5.82 16.39 21.68
CA GLN A 475 4.81 16.71 22.70
C GLN A 475 4.82 18.20 23.06
N SER A 476 5.99 18.81 23.20
CA SER A 476 6.12 20.25 23.46
C SER A 476 5.60 21.13 22.32
N MET A 477 5.52 20.58 21.11
CA MET A 477 5.11 21.27 19.89
C MET A 477 3.66 20.97 19.47
N LYS A 478 2.83 20.38 20.35
CA LYS A 478 1.42 20.05 20.05
C LYS A 478 0.58 21.22 19.52
N ASP A 479 0.94 22.45 19.88
CA ASP A 479 0.23 23.67 19.50
C ASP A 479 0.80 24.33 18.22
N ALA A 480 1.85 23.74 17.62
CA ALA A 480 2.40 24.22 16.36
C ALA A 480 1.36 24.11 15.23
N SER A 481 1.26 25.18 14.43
CA SER A 481 0.38 25.30 13.27
C SER A 481 1.10 25.03 11.95
N SER A 482 2.41 25.29 11.90
CA SER A 482 3.27 25.07 10.74
C SER A 482 4.66 24.56 11.12
N VAL A 483 5.27 23.78 10.23
CA VAL A 483 6.66 23.30 10.36
C VAL A 483 7.31 23.32 8.99
N LEU A 484 8.51 23.88 8.88
CA LEU A 484 9.29 23.86 7.64
C LEU A 484 10.39 22.81 7.71
N PHE A 485 10.72 22.21 6.57
CA PHE A 485 11.80 21.23 6.45
C PHE A 485 12.79 21.69 5.39
N LEU A 486 14.08 21.69 5.72
CA LEU A 486 15.15 22.08 4.82
C LEU A 486 16.12 20.91 4.62
N GLY A 487 16.43 20.62 3.37
CA GLY A 487 17.44 19.63 3.03
C GLY A 487 18.15 20.00 1.75
N ARG A 488 19.28 19.35 1.48
CA ARG A 488 20.03 19.54 0.23
C ARG A 488 20.53 18.19 -0.26
N HIS A 489 20.62 18.04 -1.59
CA HIS A 489 20.99 16.77 -2.21
C HIS A 489 20.03 15.66 -1.72
N VAL A 490 20.53 14.51 -1.28
CA VAL A 490 19.74 13.43 -0.68
C VAL A 490 18.88 13.86 0.53
N GLY A 491 19.24 14.94 1.23
CA GLY A 491 18.45 15.48 2.33
C GLY A 491 17.19 16.21 1.87
N PHE A 492 17.10 16.67 0.62
CA PHE A 492 15.93 17.39 0.13
C PHE A 492 14.70 16.47 0.00
N PRO A 493 14.78 15.28 -0.63
CA PRO A 493 13.66 14.33 -0.62
C PRO A 493 13.26 13.88 0.80
N VAL A 494 14.22 13.77 1.73
CA VAL A 494 13.94 13.49 3.14
C VAL A 494 13.13 14.63 3.79
N ALA A 495 13.44 15.88 3.45
CA ALA A 495 12.68 17.05 3.89
C ALA A 495 11.23 17.00 3.38
N LEU A 496 11.04 16.63 2.12
CA LEU A 496 9.71 16.45 1.52
C LEU A 496 8.92 15.33 2.20
N GLU A 497 9.57 14.20 2.51
CA GLU A 497 8.95 13.08 3.21
C GLU A 497 8.52 13.45 4.64
N GLY A 498 9.39 14.12 5.42
CA GLY A 498 9.03 14.60 6.75
C GLY A 498 7.85 15.57 6.74
N ALA A 499 7.83 16.49 5.76
CA ALA A 499 6.71 17.40 5.56
C ALA A 499 5.42 16.67 5.17
N LEU A 500 5.51 15.64 4.32
CA LEU A 500 4.35 14.84 3.92
C LEU A 500 3.76 14.09 5.12
N LYS A 501 4.58 13.43 5.95
CA LYS A 501 4.08 12.74 7.16
C LYS A 501 3.28 13.69 8.05
N LEU A 502 3.79 14.88 8.35
CA LEU A 502 3.06 15.84 9.17
C LEU A 502 1.74 16.32 8.56
N LYS A 503 1.68 16.48 7.23
CA LYS A 503 0.41 16.80 6.55
C LYS A 503 -0.59 15.65 6.64
N GLU A 504 -0.13 14.41 6.50
CA GLU A 504 -0.98 13.21 6.49
C GLU A 504 -1.60 12.91 7.86
N ILE A 505 -0.82 12.93 8.95
CA ILE A 505 -1.29 12.41 10.25
C ILE A 505 -1.48 13.49 11.32
N ALA A 506 -0.76 14.62 11.23
CA ALA A 506 -0.86 15.70 12.21
C ALA A 506 -1.73 16.88 11.72
N TYR A 507 -2.11 16.89 10.43
CA TYR A 507 -2.92 17.92 9.76
C TYR A 507 -2.40 19.35 9.94
N ILE A 508 -1.08 19.50 10.09
CA ILE A 508 -0.45 20.82 10.16
C ILE A 508 0.09 21.22 8.79
N HIS A 509 0.26 22.52 8.59
CA HIS A 509 0.88 23.01 7.38
C HIS A 509 2.39 22.72 7.42
N ALA A 510 2.82 21.70 6.68
CA ALA A 510 4.23 21.34 6.59
C ALA A 510 4.73 21.36 5.14
N GLU A 511 5.89 21.98 4.95
CA GLU A 511 6.48 22.16 3.62
C GLU A 511 7.99 21.89 3.64
N GLY A 512 8.47 21.17 2.62
CA GLY A 512 9.87 20.83 2.45
C GLY A 512 10.50 21.66 1.33
N PHE A 513 11.65 22.27 1.60
CA PHE A 513 12.39 23.07 0.63
C PHE A 513 13.82 22.56 0.45
N ALA A 514 14.32 22.75 -0.77
CA ALA A 514 15.75 22.69 -1.00
C ALA A 514 16.40 23.87 -0.27
N ALA A 515 17.34 23.62 0.64
CA ALA A 515 17.92 24.66 1.50
C ALA A 515 18.54 25.84 0.72
N GLY A 516 19.02 25.58 -0.52
CA GLY A 516 19.54 26.62 -1.42
C GLY A 516 18.48 27.58 -1.96
N GLU A 517 17.22 27.14 -2.06
CA GLU A 517 16.11 27.92 -2.60
C GLU A 517 15.54 28.91 -1.57
N LEU A 518 15.95 28.81 -0.30
CA LEU A 518 15.35 29.58 0.78
C LEU A 518 15.35 31.10 0.49
N LYS A 519 16.47 31.64 -0.02
CA LYS A 519 16.59 33.08 -0.35
C LYS A 519 15.84 33.51 -1.60
N HIS A 520 15.30 32.57 -2.37
CA HIS A 520 14.55 32.85 -3.59
C HIS A 520 13.05 33.05 -3.32
N GLY A 521 12.64 33.18 -2.05
CA GLY A 521 11.26 33.48 -1.65
C GLY A 521 10.89 32.88 -0.28
N PRO A 522 11.06 31.56 -0.06
CA PRO A 522 10.57 30.87 1.14
C PRO A 522 11.07 31.43 2.48
N ILE A 523 12.22 32.10 2.51
CA ILE A 523 12.75 32.74 3.73
C ILE A 523 11.79 33.78 4.33
N ALA A 524 10.88 34.32 3.54
CA ALA A 524 9.87 35.28 4.00
C ALA A 524 8.84 34.67 4.96
N LEU A 525 8.72 33.33 5.00
CA LEU A 525 7.87 32.60 5.93
C LEU A 525 8.49 32.46 7.33
N ILE A 526 9.77 32.81 7.49
CA ILE A 526 10.47 32.66 8.77
C ILE A 526 10.12 33.83 9.69
N GLU A 527 9.43 33.51 10.79
CA GLU A 527 9.10 34.41 11.88
C GLU A 527 9.66 33.89 13.21
N GLU A 528 9.64 34.74 14.24
CA GLU A 528 10.08 34.37 15.59
C GLU A 528 9.29 33.17 16.12
N GLY A 529 9.99 32.10 16.49
CA GLY A 529 9.39 30.87 17.00
C GLY A 529 9.06 29.83 15.92
N GLN A 530 9.20 30.14 14.63
CA GLN A 530 8.87 29.20 13.54
C GLN A 530 9.75 27.95 13.61
N PRO A 531 9.17 26.74 13.78
CA PRO A 531 9.96 25.52 13.81
C PRO A 531 10.45 25.13 12.42
N VAL A 532 11.75 24.84 12.33
CA VAL A 532 12.40 24.44 11.07
C VAL A 532 13.30 23.24 11.30
N PHE A 533 12.94 22.10 10.72
CA PHE A 533 13.80 20.93 10.62
C PHE A 533 14.87 21.15 9.55
N VAL A 534 16.12 20.80 9.85
CA VAL A 534 17.22 20.87 8.90
C VAL A 534 17.97 19.55 8.86
N ILE A 535 17.98 18.92 7.69
CA ILE A 535 18.71 17.67 7.43
C ILE A 535 20.12 18.04 6.95
N VAL A 536 21.12 17.77 7.80
CA VAL A 536 22.50 18.17 7.55
C VAL A 536 23.28 17.04 6.87
N PRO A 537 23.83 17.28 5.67
CA PRO A 537 24.71 16.32 5.00
C PRO A 537 25.93 16.01 5.86
N SER A 538 26.49 14.80 5.76
CA SER A 538 27.73 14.45 6.47
C SER A 538 28.82 15.51 6.28
N PRO A 539 29.55 15.94 7.33
CA PRO A 539 30.71 16.81 7.19
C PRO A 539 31.87 16.14 6.43
N ARG A 540 31.77 14.83 6.18
CA ARG A 540 32.80 14.04 5.49
C ARG A 540 32.51 13.97 3.99
N GLY A 541 33.58 13.88 3.23
CA GLY A 541 33.52 13.83 1.77
C GLY A 541 33.94 15.16 1.13
N ARG A 542 34.73 15.04 0.07
CA ARG A 542 35.38 16.17 -0.59
C ARG A 542 34.39 17.20 -1.17
N ASP A 543 33.22 16.72 -1.59
CA ASP A 543 32.16 17.51 -2.21
C ASP A 543 30.95 17.70 -1.28
N SER A 544 31.16 17.60 0.04
CA SER A 544 30.07 17.78 1.00
C SER A 544 29.47 19.19 0.95
N LEU A 545 28.14 19.23 0.93
CA LEU A 545 27.36 20.47 0.99
C LEU A 545 27.11 20.93 2.44
N HIS A 546 27.72 20.27 3.43
CA HIS A 546 27.60 20.53 4.85
C HIS A 546 27.76 22.01 5.20
N ALA A 547 28.89 22.63 4.85
CA ALA A 547 29.16 24.04 5.17
C ALA A 547 28.10 25.01 4.61
N LYS A 548 27.49 24.66 3.47
CA LYS A 548 26.39 25.45 2.88
C LYS A 548 25.11 25.32 3.71
N VAL A 549 24.79 24.11 4.17
CA VAL A 549 23.63 23.88 5.03
C VAL A 549 23.81 24.51 6.41
N VAL A 550 25.00 24.45 7.00
CA VAL A 550 25.32 25.19 8.26
C VAL A 550 25.08 26.69 8.09
N SER A 551 25.51 27.27 6.96
CA SER A 551 25.20 28.67 6.64
C SER A 551 23.69 28.93 6.56
N ASN A 552 22.90 28.01 6.01
CA ASN A 552 21.44 28.15 5.97
C ASN A 552 20.81 28.10 7.37
N ILE A 553 21.33 27.25 8.28
CA ILE A 553 20.87 27.21 9.70
C ILE A 553 21.10 28.56 10.37
N GLN A 554 22.29 29.15 10.19
CA GLN A 554 22.61 30.48 10.72
C GLN A 554 21.65 31.54 10.20
N GLU A 555 21.31 31.49 8.91
CA GLU A 555 20.42 32.46 8.26
C GLU A 555 18.99 32.43 8.80
N ILE A 556 18.40 31.23 8.99
CA ILE A 556 17.04 31.12 9.54
C ILE A 556 17.01 31.45 11.02
N ARG A 557 18.04 31.05 11.78
CA ARG A 557 18.14 31.37 13.21
C ARG A 557 18.23 32.86 13.45
N ALA A 558 19.00 33.58 12.61
CA ALA A 558 19.09 35.03 12.67
C ALA A 558 17.74 35.75 12.43
N ARG A 559 16.72 35.03 11.98
CA ARG A 559 15.34 35.52 11.74
C ARG A 559 14.33 34.96 12.75
N GLY A 560 14.80 34.31 13.81
CA GLY A 560 13.95 33.85 14.90
C GLY A 560 13.45 32.40 14.77
N ALA A 561 13.92 31.63 13.77
CA ALA A 561 13.55 30.23 13.64
C ALA A 561 14.01 29.39 14.84
N VAL A 562 13.14 28.47 15.29
CA VAL A 562 13.52 27.39 16.21
C VAL A 562 14.09 26.26 15.36
N THR A 563 15.41 26.14 15.37
CA THR A 563 16.17 25.22 14.51
C THR A 563 16.26 23.83 15.13
N ILE A 564 15.72 22.84 14.42
CA ILE A 564 15.71 21.43 14.81
C ILE A 564 16.60 20.68 13.82
N VAL A 565 17.79 20.31 14.24
CA VAL A 565 18.87 19.88 13.34
C VAL A 565 19.06 18.37 13.44
N ILE A 566 18.98 17.67 12.31
CA ILE A 566 19.40 16.27 12.20
C ILE A 566 20.81 16.26 11.65
N ALA A 567 21.77 15.82 12.46
CA ALA A 567 23.19 15.84 12.12
C ALA A 567 23.88 14.55 12.53
N GLU A 568 25.01 14.27 11.90
CA GLU A 568 25.83 13.11 12.23
C GLU A 568 26.42 13.22 13.65
N GLU A 569 26.66 12.09 14.31
CA GLU A 569 27.45 12.03 15.53
C GLU A 569 28.85 12.64 15.35
N GLY A 570 29.22 13.55 16.26
CA GLY A 570 30.49 14.26 16.25
C GLY A 570 30.54 15.52 15.38
N ASP A 571 29.44 15.90 14.72
CA ASP A 571 29.36 17.17 13.98
C ASP A 571 29.13 18.37 14.92
N GLU A 572 30.20 18.96 15.43
CA GLU A 572 30.12 20.11 16.35
C GLU A 572 29.83 21.44 15.65
N ALA A 573 29.93 21.50 14.31
CA ALA A 573 29.75 22.75 13.56
C ALA A 573 28.31 23.29 13.61
N VAL A 574 27.33 22.42 13.91
CA VAL A 574 25.92 22.80 14.06
C VAL A 574 25.53 23.16 15.49
N ALA A 575 26.35 22.80 16.48
CA ALA A 575 25.97 22.84 17.90
C ALA A 575 25.60 24.25 18.37
N ASP A 576 26.41 25.24 17.97
CA ASP A 576 26.17 26.64 18.35
C ASP A 576 24.93 27.23 17.69
N TYR A 577 24.42 26.63 16.61
CA TYR A 577 23.35 27.17 15.77
C TYR A 577 22.04 26.41 15.85
N ALA A 578 22.00 25.29 16.58
CA ALA A 578 20.82 24.46 16.73
C ALA A 578 20.12 24.72 18.07
N ASN A 579 18.78 24.82 18.07
CA ASN A 579 17.99 24.81 19.30
C ASN A 579 17.82 23.37 19.82
N HIS A 580 17.63 22.43 18.89
CA HIS A 580 17.53 21.00 19.15
C HIS A 580 18.40 20.25 18.15
N ILE A 581 19.06 19.18 18.60
CA ILE A 581 19.92 18.34 17.74
C ILE A 581 19.53 16.89 17.92
N PHE A 582 19.19 16.23 16.82
CA PHE A 582 19.03 14.78 16.74
C PHE A 582 20.25 14.19 16.05
N ARG A 583 21.03 13.43 16.81
CA ARG A 583 22.25 12.80 16.32
C ARG A 583 21.91 11.47 15.66
N VAL A 584 22.44 11.25 14.45
CA VAL A 584 22.37 9.97 13.75
C VAL A 584 23.75 9.35 13.59
N PRO A 585 23.88 8.02 13.56
CA PRO A 585 25.17 7.36 13.34
C PRO A 585 25.83 7.75 12.02
N GLN A 586 27.14 7.59 12.01
CA GLN A 586 27.98 7.89 10.86
C GLN A 586 27.67 6.97 9.69
N SER A 587 27.47 7.53 8.49
CA SER A 587 27.12 6.77 7.28
C SER A 587 27.59 7.48 6.01
N PRO A 588 27.78 6.74 4.91
CA PRO A 588 28.02 7.34 3.61
C PRO A 588 26.88 8.29 3.22
N VAL A 589 27.20 9.43 2.58
CA VAL A 589 26.24 10.48 2.21
C VAL A 589 25.03 9.93 1.44
N LEU A 590 25.24 8.98 0.53
CA LEU A 590 24.15 8.39 -0.24
C LEU A 590 23.23 7.50 0.62
N LEU A 591 23.74 6.88 1.69
CA LEU A 591 22.95 5.99 2.55
C LEU A 591 22.31 6.72 3.74
N GLN A 592 22.79 7.92 4.06
CA GLN A 592 22.31 8.77 5.15
C GLN A 592 20.78 8.92 5.24
N PRO A 593 20.00 9.00 4.13
CA PRO A 593 18.53 9.06 4.17
C PRO A 593 17.88 7.94 4.98
N LEU A 594 18.46 6.73 5.00
CA LEU A 594 17.95 5.61 5.79
C LEU A 594 17.97 5.90 7.30
N LEU A 595 18.82 6.82 7.75
CA LEU A 595 18.92 7.22 9.16
C LEU A 595 18.17 8.53 9.42
N THR A 596 18.30 9.52 8.54
CA THR A 596 17.75 10.87 8.79
C THR A 596 16.24 10.97 8.66
N THR A 597 15.60 10.01 7.99
CA THR A 597 14.13 9.95 7.89
C THR A 597 13.48 9.50 9.20
N VAL A 598 14.15 8.64 9.97
CA VAL A 598 13.57 7.98 11.15
C VAL A 598 13.13 8.96 12.23
N PRO A 599 13.95 9.97 12.62
CA PRO A 599 13.51 10.99 13.60
C PRO A 599 12.29 11.79 13.12
N LEU A 600 12.15 12.01 11.80
CA LEU A 600 11.03 12.77 11.23
C LEU A 600 9.72 11.99 11.36
N GLN A 601 9.77 10.67 11.12
CA GLN A 601 8.62 9.79 11.26
C GLN A 601 8.22 9.61 12.73
N ILE A 602 9.19 9.46 13.64
CA ILE A 602 8.94 9.44 15.09
C ILE A 602 8.27 10.73 15.55
N PHE A 603 8.83 11.88 15.14
CA PHE A 603 8.28 13.19 15.48
C PHE A 603 6.85 13.35 14.98
N ALA A 604 6.56 12.93 13.74
CA ALA A 604 5.24 13.04 13.16
C ALA A 604 4.21 12.15 13.89
N CYS A 605 4.58 10.90 14.18
CA CYS A 605 3.74 9.96 14.92
C CYS A 605 3.41 10.51 16.32
N GLU A 606 4.41 10.97 17.05
CA GLU A 606 4.21 11.50 18.41
C GLU A 606 3.43 12.81 18.41
N LEU A 607 3.68 13.72 17.46
CA LEU A 607 2.95 14.99 17.38
C LEU A 607 1.46 14.78 17.09
N ALA A 608 1.13 13.87 16.16
CA ALA A 608 -0.26 13.52 15.88
C ALA A 608 -0.95 12.86 17.08
N THR A 609 -0.24 11.96 17.77
CA THR A 609 -0.71 11.36 19.02
C THR A 609 -0.97 12.41 20.10
N ALA A 610 -0.05 13.36 20.29
CA ALA A 610 -0.19 14.45 21.26
C ALA A 610 -1.35 15.42 20.92
N LYS A 611 -1.71 15.55 19.64
CA LYS A 611 -2.90 16.28 19.16
C LYS A 611 -4.20 15.48 19.29
N GLY A 612 -4.13 14.20 19.69
CA GLY A 612 -5.29 13.32 19.84
C GLY A 612 -5.85 12.79 18.53
N TYR A 613 -5.03 12.71 17.48
CA TYR A 613 -5.44 12.17 16.18
C TYR A 613 -5.15 10.68 16.03
N ASP A 614 -5.96 10.01 15.21
CA ASP A 614 -5.75 8.62 14.80
C ASP A 614 -4.61 8.56 13.77
N VAL A 615 -3.44 8.07 14.19
CA VAL A 615 -2.24 7.98 13.35
C VAL A 615 -2.30 6.81 12.36
N ASP A 616 -3.10 5.78 12.65
CA ASP A 616 -3.21 4.59 11.80
C ASP A 616 -4.21 4.84 10.66
N GLN A 617 -5.30 5.56 10.94
CA GLN A 617 -6.41 5.84 10.01
C GLN A 617 -6.72 7.35 9.92
N PRO A 618 -5.82 8.17 9.31
CA PRO A 618 -6.04 9.59 9.13
C PRO A 618 -7.27 9.89 8.24
N ARG A 619 -7.97 10.98 8.53
CA ARG A 619 -9.19 11.35 7.79
C ARG A 619 -8.90 11.58 6.30
N ASN A 620 -9.85 11.25 5.43
CA ASN A 620 -9.81 11.48 3.99
C ASN A 620 -8.66 10.79 3.23
N LEU A 621 -7.92 9.87 3.86
CA LEU A 621 -6.87 9.07 3.21
C LEU A 621 -7.21 7.58 3.26
N ALA A 622 -6.65 6.83 2.32
CA ALA A 622 -6.67 5.36 2.34
C ALA A 622 -5.26 4.85 2.07
N LYS A 623 -4.94 3.65 2.54
CA LYS A 623 -3.59 3.06 2.38
C LYS A 623 -3.15 2.93 0.91
N SER A 624 -4.09 2.65 0.01
CA SER A 624 -3.84 2.52 -1.43
C SER A 624 -4.94 3.20 -2.22
N VAL A 625 -4.53 4.03 -3.19
CA VAL A 625 -5.36 4.70 -4.19
C VAL A 625 -5.44 3.80 -5.43
N THR A 626 -6.61 3.21 -5.66
CA THR A 626 -6.83 2.15 -6.66
C THR A 626 -7.84 2.53 -7.73
N VAL A 627 -8.27 3.78 -7.68
CA VAL A 627 -9.18 4.43 -8.61
C VAL A 627 -8.58 5.80 -8.89
N GLU A 628 -8.78 6.29 -10.10
CA GLU A 628 -8.33 7.63 -10.50
C GLU A 628 -9.21 8.72 -9.89
#